data_AF-A0A847YEA6-F1
#
_entry.id   AF-A0A847YEA6-F1
#
_cell.length_a   1.000
_cell.length_b   1.000
_cell.length_c   1.000
_cell.angle_alpha   90.00
_cell.angle_beta   90.00
_cell.angle_gamma   90.00
#
_symmetry.space_group_name_H-M   'P 1'
#
loop_
_entity.id
_entity.type
_entity.pdbx_description
1 polymer ?
#
loop_
_entity_poly.entity_id
_entity_poly.type
_entity_poly.pdbx_seq_one_letter_code
_entity_poly.pdbx_strand_id
1 'polypeptide(L)'
;MKIAETYSHLNGLEFLLVHKPELWEEIEAVIAEVDAEQCRTKLSKEKRRQGRLLFSPIEMNGRFQRLFRERQWRENRVSYWVTRSEKLIRKTLTLPPEEQRREIEAAGEKAIYSYNQTDFVKDRVAVEVQLGKYAFVAYDLFVKHLAFYVGDVIDVGVEILPLKSLQIEMSSGVPYHE
;
A
#
# COMPACT_ATOMS: atom_id res chain seq x y z
N MET A 1 3.05 -16.54 8.09
CA MET A 1 1.64 -16.19 8.43
C MET A 1 0.74 -17.03 7.52
N LYS A 2 -0.57 -16.78 7.47
CA LYS A 2 -1.46 -17.41 6.48
C LYS A 2 -2.42 -16.39 5.90
N ILE A 3 -2.75 -16.56 4.62
CA ILE A 3 -3.88 -15.86 4.00
C ILE A 3 -5.14 -16.54 4.51
N ALA A 4 -6.07 -15.74 5.03
CA ALA A 4 -7.31 -16.24 5.58
C ALA A 4 -8.52 -15.82 4.74
N GLU A 5 -8.48 -14.62 4.18
CA GLU A 5 -9.51 -14.07 3.30
C GLU A 5 -8.85 -13.34 2.13
N THR A 6 -9.55 -13.30 1.00
CA THR A 6 -9.17 -12.53 -0.19
C THR A 6 -10.39 -11.85 -0.76
N TYR A 7 -10.28 -10.57 -1.12
CA TYR A 7 -11.33 -9.83 -1.81
C TYR A 7 -10.81 -9.29 -3.15
N SER A 8 -11.44 -9.69 -4.26
CA SER A 8 -11.05 -9.24 -5.60
C SER A 8 -11.91 -8.05 -6.05
N HIS A 9 -11.39 -6.84 -5.88
CA HIS A 9 -12.02 -5.63 -6.41
C HIS A 9 -11.72 -5.51 -7.91
N LEU A 10 -12.76 -5.32 -8.74
CA LEU A 10 -12.64 -5.19 -10.20
C LEU A 10 -11.87 -6.34 -10.87
N ASN A 11 -11.98 -7.55 -10.33
CA ASN A 11 -11.27 -8.74 -10.78
C ASN A 11 -9.74 -8.61 -10.75
N GLY A 12 -9.19 -7.85 -9.80
CA GLY A 12 -7.75 -7.63 -9.66
C GLY A 12 -6.96 -8.90 -9.34
N LEU A 13 -7.53 -9.83 -8.55
CA LEU A 13 -6.91 -11.12 -8.27
C LEU A 13 -6.88 -11.98 -9.54
N GLU A 14 -7.97 -12.02 -10.30
CA GLU A 14 -8.05 -12.75 -11.56
C GLU A 14 -7.05 -12.18 -12.59
N PHE A 15 -6.88 -10.86 -12.63
CA PHE A 15 -5.83 -10.23 -13.43
C PHE A 15 -4.44 -10.76 -13.04
N LEU A 16 -4.13 -10.84 -11.74
CA LEU A 16 -2.87 -11.42 -11.26
C LEU A 16 -2.74 -12.88 -11.68
N LEU A 17 -3.77 -13.70 -11.47
CA LEU A 17 -3.73 -15.13 -11.79
C LEU A 17 -3.56 -15.41 -13.30
N VAL A 18 -4.10 -14.55 -14.17
CA VAL A 18 -4.01 -14.73 -15.63
C VAL A 18 -2.73 -14.12 -16.20
N HIS A 19 -2.35 -12.92 -15.76
CA HIS A 19 -1.30 -12.13 -16.40
C HIS A 19 0.01 -12.09 -15.62
N LYS A 20 -0.03 -12.35 -14.31
CA LYS A 20 1.09 -12.24 -13.38
C LYS A 20 1.10 -13.37 -12.32
N PRO A 21 0.88 -14.66 -12.68
CA PRO A 21 0.72 -15.73 -11.70
C PRO A 21 1.94 -15.89 -10.78
N GLU A 22 3.15 -15.71 -11.33
CA GLU A 22 4.40 -15.75 -10.58
C GLU A 22 4.46 -14.70 -9.47
N LEU A 23 3.91 -13.50 -9.69
CA LEU A 23 3.88 -12.45 -8.67
C LEU A 23 2.87 -12.77 -7.57
N TRP A 24 1.75 -13.41 -7.92
CA TRP A 24 0.78 -13.87 -6.92
C TRP A 24 1.39 -14.95 -6.02
N GLU A 25 1.98 -15.99 -6.61
CA GLU A 25 2.69 -17.04 -5.87
C GLU A 25 3.79 -16.46 -4.98
N GLU A 26 4.50 -15.44 -5.47
CA GLU A 26 5.53 -14.74 -4.72
C GLU A 26 4.98 -13.96 -3.51
N ILE A 27 3.85 -13.27 -3.66
CA ILE A 27 3.15 -12.59 -2.57
C ILE A 27 2.69 -13.60 -1.51
N GLU A 28 2.09 -14.72 -1.95
CA GLU A 28 1.67 -15.80 -1.06
C GLU A 28 2.87 -16.36 -0.27
N ALA A 29 3.99 -16.61 -0.95
CA ALA A 29 5.22 -17.10 -0.33
C ALA A 29 5.77 -16.11 0.71
N VAL A 30 5.77 -14.81 0.43
CA VAL A 30 6.18 -13.78 1.40
C VAL A 30 5.30 -13.83 2.64
N ILE A 31 3.97 -13.88 2.48
CA ILE A 31 3.04 -13.93 3.61
C ILE A 31 3.25 -15.22 4.43
N ALA A 32 3.46 -16.35 3.76
CA ALA A 32 3.73 -17.62 4.42
C ALA A 32 5.03 -17.57 5.27
N GLU A 33 6.09 -16.97 4.74
CA GLU A 33 7.42 -16.92 5.36
C GLU A 33 7.51 -15.98 6.57
N VAL A 34 6.61 -14.99 6.72
CA VAL A 34 6.58 -14.15 7.93
C VAL A 34 6.23 -14.99 9.16
N ASP A 35 7.20 -15.26 10.03
CA ASP A 35 6.94 -15.84 11.35
C ASP A 35 6.41 -14.76 12.32
N ALA A 36 5.09 -14.77 12.53
CA ALA A 36 4.43 -13.80 13.40
C ALA A 36 4.78 -14.00 14.88
N GLU A 37 5.07 -15.23 15.33
CA GLU A 37 5.38 -15.48 16.75
C GLU A 37 6.71 -14.82 17.14
N GLN A 38 7.68 -14.78 16.23
CA GLN A 38 8.91 -14.00 16.42
C GLN A 38 8.68 -12.49 16.49
N CYS A 39 7.51 -12.00 16.09
CA CYS A 39 7.14 -10.59 16.14
C CYS A 39 6.30 -10.25 17.40
N ARG A 40 6.04 -11.22 18.28
CA ARG A 40 5.30 -11.03 19.54
C ARG A 40 6.23 -10.48 20.63
N THR A 41 6.70 -9.26 20.45
CA THR A 41 7.73 -8.64 21.31
C THR A 41 7.24 -7.39 22.04
N LYS A 42 6.06 -6.86 21.66
CA LYS A 42 5.60 -5.56 22.15
C LYS A 42 4.95 -5.69 23.52
N LEU A 43 5.63 -5.20 24.56
CA LEU A 43 5.02 -5.07 25.88
C LEU A 43 4.01 -3.92 25.91
N SER A 44 2.74 -4.23 26.15
CA SER A 44 1.65 -3.27 26.16
C SER A 44 1.71 -2.33 27.37
N LYS A 45 1.59 -1.03 27.10
CA LYS A 45 1.43 0.05 28.08
C LYS A 45 -0.01 0.58 28.15
N GLU A 46 -0.94 -0.01 27.40
CA GLU A 46 -2.34 0.40 27.38
C GLU A 46 -3.04 -0.01 28.67
N LYS A 47 -3.79 0.90 29.33
CA LYS A 47 -4.44 0.66 30.63
C LYS A 47 -5.25 -0.65 30.68
N ARG A 48 -5.96 -1.00 29.60
CA ARG A 48 -6.81 -2.20 29.52
C ARG A 48 -6.03 -3.51 29.30
N ARG A 49 -4.77 -3.43 28.88
CA ARG A 49 -3.95 -4.57 28.42
C ARG A 49 -2.52 -4.50 28.94
N GLN A 50 -2.30 -3.81 30.06
CA GLN A 50 -0.97 -3.52 30.56
C GLN A 50 -0.20 -4.81 30.86
N GLY A 51 1.07 -4.88 30.45
CA GLY A 51 1.94 -6.03 30.70
C GLY A 51 1.73 -7.23 29.78
N ARG A 52 0.74 -7.21 28.87
CA ARG A 52 0.60 -8.25 27.84
C ARG A 52 1.65 -8.09 26.75
N LEU A 53 2.16 -9.22 26.26
CA LEU A 53 3.03 -9.28 25.08
C LEU A 53 2.15 -9.37 23.83
N LEU A 54 2.25 -8.38 22.96
CA LEU A 54 1.46 -8.21 21.75
C LEU A 54 2.34 -8.36 20.50
N PHE A 55 1.70 -8.60 19.36
CA PHE A 55 2.39 -8.55 18.07
C PHE A 55 2.80 -7.11 17.74
N SER A 56 4.06 -6.93 17.35
CA SER A 56 4.67 -5.64 17.02
C SER A 56 4.48 -5.33 15.53
N PRO A 57 3.70 -4.29 15.16
CA PRO A 57 3.58 -3.88 13.76
C PRO A 57 4.92 -3.51 13.14
N ILE A 58 5.82 -2.91 13.92
CA ILE A 58 7.13 -2.46 13.46
C ILE A 58 7.98 -3.66 13.04
N GLU A 59 7.99 -4.73 13.84
CA GLU A 59 8.76 -5.93 13.51
C GLU A 59 8.14 -6.69 12.35
N MET A 60 6.81 -6.83 12.32
CA MET A 60 6.13 -7.47 11.18
C MET A 60 6.39 -6.71 9.88
N ASN A 61 6.27 -5.37 9.87
CA ASN A 61 6.62 -4.55 8.72
C ASN A 61 8.09 -4.74 8.31
N GLY A 62 9.02 -4.82 9.27
CA GLY A 62 10.42 -5.10 8.99
C GLY A 62 10.65 -6.48 8.34
N ARG A 63 9.90 -7.51 8.75
CA ARG A 63 9.94 -8.84 8.13
C ARG A 63 9.41 -8.81 6.70
N PHE A 64 8.24 -8.21 6.48
CA PHE A 64 7.67 -8.03 5.14
C PHE A 64 8.64 -7.26 4.23
N GLN A 65 9.18 -6.14 4.71
CA GLN A 65 10.12 -5.31 3.95
C GLN A 65 11.36 -6.09 3.52
N ARG A 66 11.95 -6.89 4.42
CA ARG A 66 13.09 -7.75 4.07
C ARG A 66 12.70 -8.75 2.98
N LEU A 67 11.62 -9.48 3.17
CA LEU A 67 11.20 -10.57 2.29
C LEU A 67 10.82 -10.10 0.88
N PHE A 68 10.11 -8.98 0.79
CA PHE A 68 9.77 -8.36 -0.49
C PHE A 68 11.04 -7.83 -1.20
N ARG A 69 11.97 -7.20 -0.47
CA ARG A 69 13.23 -6.72 -1.06
C ARG A 69 14.14 -7.84 -1.54
N GLU A 70 14.20 -8.96 -0.82
CA GLU A 70 14.92 -10.18 -1.26
C GLU A 70 14.39 -10.71 -2.60
N ARG A 71 13.10 -10.48 -2.87
CA ARG A 71 12.42 -10.82 -4.13
C ARG A 71 12.39 -9.65 -5.13
N GLN A 72 13.22 -8.64 -4.90
CA GLN A 72 13.42 -7.48 -5.78
C GLN A 72 12.20 -6.57 -5.95
N TRP A 73 11.23 -6.60 -5.03
CA TRP A 73 10.24 -5.51 -4.93
C TRP A 73 10.94 -4.25 -4.45
N ARG A 74 10.65 -3.12 -5.10
CA ARG A 74 11.34 -1.86 -4.84
C ARG A 74 10.36 -0.75 -4.54
N GLU A 75 10.84 0.20 -3.76
CA GLU A 75 10.15 1.47 -3.60
C GLU A 75 10.02 2.16 -4.96
N ASN A 76 8.86 2.78 -5.19
CA ASN A 76 8.63 3.58 -6.38
C ASN A 76 7.87 4.86 -6.00
N ARG A 77 8.03 5.90 -6.81
CA ARG A 77 7.46 7.23 -6.60
C ARG A 77 6.87 7.78 -7.89
N VAL A 78 5.63 8.25 -7.80
CA VAL A 78 4.94 8.97 -8.88
C VAL A 78 4.80 10.43 -8.48
N SER A 79 5.43 11.31 -9.25
CA SER A 79 5.31 12.75 -9.11
C SER A 79 4.18 13.29 -9.98
N TYR A 80 3.56 14.38 -9.55
CA TYR A 80 2.50 15.07 -10.30
C TYR A 80 2.36 16.52 -9.85
N TRP A 81 1.63 17.32 -10.61
CA TRP A 81 1.35 18.72 -10.31
C TRP A 81 -0.14 18.92 -10.06
N VAL A 82 -0.46 19.54 -8.92
CA VAL A 82 -1.83 19.90 -8.55
C VAL A 82 -2.06 21.40 -8.70
N THR A 83 -3.32 21.79 -8.85
CA THR A 83 -3.74 23.19 -8.95
C THR A 83 -5.15 23.35 -8.38
N ARG A 84 -5.64 24.58 -8.17
CA ARG A 84 -6.99 24.81 -7.64
C ARG A 84 -8.09 24.58 -8.69
N SER A 85 -7.75 24.65 -9.98
CA SER A 85 -8.72 24.59 -11.07
C SER A 85 -9.11 23.14 -11.36
N GLU A 86 -10.34 22.76 -11.01
CA GLU A 86 -10.88 21.41 -11.25
C GLU A 86 -10.84 21.01 -12.74
N LYS A 87 -11.08 21.98 -13.63
CA LYS A 87 -11.01 21.76 -15.08
C LYS A 87 -9.59 21.39 -15.52
N LEU A 88 -8.58 22.08 -14.97
CA LEU A 88 -7.18 21.78 -15.28
C LEU A 88 -6.77 20.44 -14.67
N ILE A 89 -7.17 20.14 -13.43
CA ILE A 89 -6.90 18.83 -12.80
C ILE A 89 -7.37 17.69 -13.72
N ARG A 90 -8.62 17.73 -14.19
CA ARG A 90 -9.16 16.69 -15.08
C ARG A 90 -8.42 16.62 -16.42
N LYS A 91 -8.00 17.77 -16.96
CA LYS A 91 -7.28 17.85 -18.23
C LYS A 91 -5.86 17.27 -18.14
N THR A 92 -5.18 17.50 -17.01
CA THR A 92 -3.77 17.12 -16.87
C THR A 92 -3.56 15.77 -16.19
N LEU A 93 -4.63 15.14 -15.67
CA LEU A 93 -4.56 13.95 -14.82
C LEU A 93 -3.70 12.81 -15.38
N THR A 94 -3.80 12.54 -16.68
CA THR A 94 -3.09 11.45 -17.37
C THR A 94 -1.82 11.90 -18.10
N LEU A 95 -1.46 13.19 -18.01
CA LEU A 95 -0.27 13.72 -18.67
C LEU A 95 0.99 13.41 -17.84
N PRO A 96 2.16 13.29 -18.48
CA PRO A 96 3.44 13.24 -17.77
C PRO A 96 3.68 14.50 -16.91
N PRO A 97 4.45 14.41 -15.81
CA PRO A 97 4.60 15.52 -14.86
C PRO A 97 5.09 16.84 -15.47
N GLU A 98 5.98 16.78 -16.46
CA GLU A 98 6.47 17.97 -17.17
C GLU A 98 5.34 18.68 -17.95
N GLU A 99 4.48 17.91 -18.60
CA GLU A 99 3.34 18.43 -19.36
C GLU A 99 2.23 18.94 -18.44
N GLN A 100 1.97 18.27 -17.31
CA GLN A 100 1.04 18.76 -16.29
C GLN A 100 1.41 20.17 -15.85
N ARG A 101 2.68 20.38 -15.49
CA ARG A 101 3.19 21.69 -15.09
C ARG A 101 3.00 22.73 -16.19
N ARG A 102 3.41 22.39 -17.41
CA ARG A 102 3.31 23.28 -18.57
C ARG A 102 1.88 23.72 -18.84
N GLU A 103 0.92 22.79 -18.84
CA GLU A 103 -0.49 23.08 -19.10
C GLU A 103 -1.13 23.93 -18.00
N ILE A 104 -0.75 23.70 -16.73
CA ILE A 104 -1.24 24.51 -15.60
C ILE A 104 -0.69 25.93 -15.69
N GLU A 105 0.62 26.08 -15.87
CA GLU A 105 1.29 27.38 -15.95
C GLU A 105 0.84 28.18 -17.20
N ALA A 106 0.64 27.51 -18.34
CA ALA A 106 0.13 28.15 -19.56
C ALA A 106 -1.31 28.68 -19.42
N ALA A 107 -2.10 28.11 -18.50
CA ALA A 107 -3.44 28.59 -18.18
C ALA A 107 -3.44 29.73 -17.13
N GLY A 108 -2.25 30.20 -16.69
CA GLY A 108 -2.11 31.25 -15.68
C GLY A 108 -2.42 30.79 -14.26
N GLU A 109 -2.55 29.49 -14.01
CA GLU A 109 -2.77 28.92 -12.68
C GLU A 109 -1.45 28.46 -12.04
N LYS A 110 -1.42 28.36 -10.72
CA LYS A 110 -0.22 27.90 -9.98
C LYS A 110 -0.12 26.38 -10.02
N ALA A 111 1.00 25.87 -10.52
CA ALA A 111 1.36 24.46 -10.41
C ALA A 111 2.04 24.19 -9.06
N ILE A 112 1.52 23.22 -8.29
CA ILE A 112 2.06 22.81 -7.00
C ILE A 112 2.56 21.38 -7.11
N TYR A 113 3.86 21.19 -6.90
CA TYR A 113 4.47 19.87 -6.95
C TYR A 113 3.98 18.97 -5.81
N SER A 114 3.65 17.72 -6.12
CA SER A 114 3.29 16.68 -5.17
C SER A 114 3.76 15.31 -5.67
N TYR A 115 3.67 14.29 -4.82
CA TYR A 115 4.01 12.92 -5.17
C TYR A 115 3.35 11.92 -4.23
N ASN A 116 3.19 10.69 -4.72
CA ASN A 116 2.91 9.51 -3.89
C ASN A 116 4.07 8.52 -4.02
N GLN A 117 4.31 7.77 -2.95
CA GLN A 117 5.37 6.78 -2.86
C GLN A 117 4.81 5.50 -2.25
N THR A 118 5.13 4.36 -2.83
CA THR A 118 4.73 3.03 -2.35
C THR A 118 5.96 2.19 -2.09
N ASP A 119 5.89 1.30 -1.10
CA ASP A 119 7.04 0.56 -0.60
C ASP A 119 7.49 -0.56 -1.53
N PHE A 120 6.54 -1.22 -2.22
CA PHE A 120 6.79 -2.43 -2.99
C PHE A 120 6.11 -2.37 -4.35
N VAL A 121 6.89 -2.11 -5.41
CA VAL A 121 6.46 -2.26 -6.81
C VAL A 121 7.36 -3.26 -7.52
N LYS A 122 6.73 -4.11 -8.33
CA LYS A 122 7.38 -5.03 -9.25
C LYS A 122 6.46 -5.31 -10.43
N ASP A 123 6.98 -5.20 -11.65
CA ASP A 123 6.30 -5.58 -12.89
C ASP A 123 4.83 -5.09 -13.02
N ARG A 124 4.62 -3.81 -12.67
CA ARG A 124 3.33 -3.11 -12.68
C ARG A 124 2.31 -3.59 -11.63
N VAL A 125 2.77 -4.24 -10.58
CA VAL A 125 1.99 -4.55 -9.37
C VAL A 125 2.54 -3.74 -8.20
N ALA A 126 1.67 -3.10 -7.42
CA ALA A 126 2.05 -2.49 -6.14
C ALA A 126 1.48 -3.28 -4.97
N VAL A 127 2.27 -3.48 -3.92
CA VAL A 127 1.84 -4.11 -2.66
C VAL A 127 2.03 -3.09 -1.53
N GLU A 128 1.01 -2.94 -0.69
CA GLU A 128 1.04 -2.17 0.55
C GLU A 128 0.76 -3.11 1.73
N VAL A 129 1.56 -2.98 2.79
CA VAL A 129 1.39 -3.76 4.03
C VAL A 129 0.96 -2.81 5.13
N GLN A 130 -0.31 -2.82 5.49
CA GLN A 130 -0.88 -1.83 6.40
C GLN A 130 -1.17 -2.42 7.78
N LEU A 131 -0.15 -2.36 8.63
CA LEU A 131 -0.22 -2.69 10.07
C LEU A 131 -0.20 -1.42 10.96
N GLY A 132 -0.35 -0.24 10.35
CA GLY A 132 -0.30 1.09 10.96
C GLY A 132 -1.67 1.57 11.45
N LYS A 133 -2.01 2.85 11.23
CA LYS A 133 -3.30 3.42 11.69
C LYS A 133 -4.38 3.29 10.62
N TYR A 134 -5.64 3.14 11.05
CA TYR A 134 -6.81 3.03 10.15
C TYR A 134 -6.88 4.10 9.04
N ALA A 135 -6.55 5.35 9.34
CA ALA A 135 -6.61 6.44 8.36
C ALA A 135 -5.72 6.23 7.13
N PHE A 136 -4.69 5.39 7.23
CA PHE A 136 -3.78 5.12 6.12
C PHE A 136 -4.35 4.14 5.11
N VAL A 137 -5.24 3.20 5.50
CA VAL A 137 -5.87 2.27 4.53
C VAL A 137 -6.65 3.04 3.46
N ALA A 138 -7.47 4.01 3.89
CA ALA A 138 -8.23 4.84 2.94
C ALA A 138 -7.30 5.66 2.04
N TYR A 139 -6.16 6.13 2.57
CA TYR A 139 -5.17 6.84 1.77
C TYR A 139 -4.46 5.91 0.78
N ASP A 140 -4.09 4.69 1.18
CA ASP A 140 -3.43 3.70 0.33
C ASP A 140 -4.35 3.32 -0.85
N LEU A 141 -5.62 2.99 -0.56
CA LEU A 141 -6.62 2.61 -1.57
C LEU A 141 -7.02 3.76 -2.51
N PHE A 142 -7.41 4.92 -1.96
CA PHE A 142 -8.02 5.99 -2.76
C PHE A 142 -7.04 7.06 -3.25
N VAL A 143 -5.81 7.10 -2.72
CA VAL A 143 -4.80 8.09 -3.13
C VAL A 143 -3.57 7.42 -3.74
N LYS A 144 -2.90 6.50 -3.03
CA LYS A 144 -1.65 5.92 -3.54
C LYS A 144 -1.91 5.00 -4.73
N HIS A 145 -2.69 3.92 -4.56
CA HIS A 145 -2.95 2.99 -5.66
C HIS A 145 -3.57 3.71 -6.86
N LEU A 146 -4.50 4.64 -6.63
CA LEU A 146 -5.09 5.42 -7.72
C LEU A 146 -4.07 6.31 -8.43
N ALA A 147 -3.16 6.98 -7.71
CA ALA A 147 -2.13 7.80 -8.35
C ALA A 147 -1.14 6.97 -9.18
N PHE A 148 -0.77 5.78 -8.71
CA PHE A 148 0.09 4.88 -9.47
C PHE A 148 -0.61 4.28 -10.69
N TYR A 149 -1.90 3.96 -10.58
CA TYR A 149 -2.70 3.47 -11.70
C TYR A 149 -2.91 4.55 -12.76
N VAL A 150 -3.35 5.75 -12.35
CA VAL A 150 -3.56 6.90 -13.24
C VAL A 150 -2.24 7.37 -13.88
N GLY A 151 -1.13 7.28 -13.15
CA GLY A 151 0.21 7.56 -13.66
C GLY A 151 0.79 6.48 -14.56
N ASP A 152 0.00 5.47 -14.93
CA ASP A 152 0.39 4.34 -15.79
C ASP A 152 1.62 3.56 -15.27
N VAL A 153 1.74 3.45 -13.94
CA VAL A 153 2.86 2.73 -13.28
C VAL A 153 2.46 1.32 -12.86
N ILE A 154 1.20 1.12 -12.47
CA ILE A 154 0.67 -0.18 -12.06
C ILE A 154 -0.63 -0.50 -12.78
N ASP A 155 -0.89 -1.79 -12.95
CA ASP A 155 -2.16 -2.32 -13.44
C ASP A 155 -3.06 -2.78 -12.29
N VAL A 156 -2.45 -3.17 -11.16
CA VAL A 156 -3.16 -3.67 -9.97
C VAL A 156 -2.41 -3.31 -8.68
N GLY A 157 -3.19 -2.98 -7.65
CA GLY A 157 -2.73 -2.78 -6.27
C GLY A 157 -3.18 -3.92 -5.36
N VAL A 158 -2.33 -4.31 -4.43
CA VAL A 158 -2.59 -5.35 -3.41
C VAL A 158 -2.41 -4.73 -2.03
N GLU A 159 -3.45 -4.85 -1.20
CA GLU A 159 -3.45 -4.34 0.17
C GLU A 159 -3.44 -5.54 1.14
N ILE A 160 -2.39 -5.63 1.96
CA ILE A 160 -2.25 -6.68 2.98
C ILE A 160 -2.64 -6.13 4.34
N LEU A 161 -3.74 -6.65 4.88
CA LEU A 161 -4.31 -6.27 6.18
C LEU A 161 -4.32 -7.47 7.15
N PRO A 162 -4.23 -7.21 8.47
CA PRO A 162 -4.45 -8.27 9.45
C PRO A 162 -5.96 -8.54 9.55
N LEU A 163 -6.35 -9.80 9.73
CA LEU A 163 -7.71 -10.10 10.17
C LEU A 163 -7.97 -9.57 11.57
N LYS A 164 -9.25 -9.41 11.93
CA LYS A 164 -9.65 -9.02 13.29
C LYS A 164 -9.01 -9.91 14.37
N SER A 165 -8.91 -11.20 14.11
CA SER A 165 -8.29 -12.19 15.02
C SER A 165 -6.82 -11.91 15.32
N LEU A 166 -6.06 -11.38 14.36
CA LEU A 166 -4.69 -10.93 14.57
C LEU A 166 -4.66 -9.53 15.20
N GLN A 167 -5.49 -8.62 14.72
CA GLN A 167 -5.56 -7.24 15.19
C GLN A 167 -5.86 -7.15 16.69
N ILE A 168 -6.71 -8.02 17.24
CA ILE A 168 -7.00 -8.03 18.69
C ILE A 168 -5.79 -8.39 19.54
N GLU A 169 -4.76 -9.03 18.97
CA GLU A 169 -3.48 -9.34 19.62
C GLU A 169 -2.39 -8.28 19.32
N MET A 170 -2.77 -7.16 18.70
CA MET A 170 -1.93 -6.00 18.41
C MET A 170 -2.33 -4.79 19.26
N SER A 171 -1.65 -3.65 19.05
CA SER A 171 -2.05 -2.38 19.67
C SER A 171 -3.36 -1.85 19.11
N SER A 172 -4.03 -1.01 19.90
CA SER A 172 -5.24 -0.33 19.44
C SER A 172 -4.96 0.61 18.25
N GLY A 173 -5.96 0.76 17.37
CA GLY A 173 -5.91 1.66 16.21
C GLY A 173 -5.37 1.04 14.91
N VAL A 174 -4.92 -0.21 14.95
CA VAL A 174 -4.55 -0.99 13.76
C VAL A 174 -5.81 -1.36 12.97
N PRO A 175 -5.86 -1.11 11.64
CA PRO A 175 -6.98 -1.53 10.81
C PRO A 175 -7.07 -3.04 10.74
N TYR A 176 -8.21 -3.56 10.30
CA TYR A 176 -8.37 -4.98 10.09
C TYR A 176 -9.34 -5.23 8.94
N HIS A 177 -9.16 -6.37 8.28
CA HIS A 177 -10.23 -7.01 7.53
C HIS A 177 -11.11 -7.79 8.52
N GLU A 178 -12.43 -7.67 8.34
CA GLU A 178 -13.45 -8.32 9.18
C GLU A 178 -13.33 -9.85 9.22
#